data_AF-A0AAD8DZT8-F1
#
_entry.id   AF-A0AAD8DZT8-F1
#
_cell.length_a   1.000
_cell.length_b   1.000
_cell.length_c   1.000
_cell.angle_alpha   90.00
_cell.angle_beta   90.00
_cell.angle_gamma   90.00
#
_symmetry.space_group_name_H-M   'P 1'
#
loop_
_entity.id
_entity.type
_entity.pdbx_description
1 polymer ?
#
loop_
_entity_poly.entity_id
_entity_poly.type
_entity_poly.pdbx_seq_one_letter_code
_entity_poly.pdbx_strand_id
1 'polypeptide(L)'
;MQGYYPYLYPTKFLLGCLGYNSLEVRRARDQLTIACKTLRGIIDAPDLLAVLARFFVPDNYCRGKKHRFFAVPLCRIIARAQSPVPRVLAALNGLLDSNPTNDLFADEWKMILLVCQQYCERI
;
A
#
# COMPACT_ATOMS: atom_id res chain seq x y z
N MET A 1 -32.00 20.31 -8.68
CA MET A 1 -32.34 19.26 -7.70
C MET A 1 -31.07 18.58 -7.23
N GLN A 2 -30.40 19.14 -6.22
CA GLN A 2 -29.24 18.53 -5.54
C GLN A 2 -29.67 18.33 -4.10
N GLY A 3 -29.63 17.09 -3.57
CA GLY A 3 -29.85 16.92 -2.13
C GLY A 3 -30.34 15.58 -1.60
N TYR A 4 -30.53 14.53 -2.40
CA TYR A 4 -31.06 13.24 -1.89
C TYR A 4 -30.02 12.11 -1.72
N TYR A 5 -28.73 12.39 -1.88
CA TYR A 5 -27.68 11.38 -1.76
C TYR A 5 -27.43 10.85 -0.32
N PRO A 6 -27.58 11.65 0.77
CA PRO A 6 -27.28 11.17 2.12
C PRO A 6 -28.23 10.07 2.63
N TYR A 7 -29.50 10.08 2.20
CA TYR A 7 -30.52 9.16 2.72
C TYR A 7 -30.55 7.80 2.03
N LEU A 8 -30.00 7.70 0.81
CA LEU A 8 -29.90 6.43 0.07
C LEU A 8 -28.76 5.54 0.57
N TYR A 9 -27.68 6.15 1.09
CA TYR A 9 -26.52 5.43 1.62
C TYR A 9 -25.97 6.11 2.89
N PRO A 10 -26.76 6.15 3.98
CA PRO A 10 -26.41 6.86 5.20
C PRO A 10 -25.08 6.37 5.77
N THR A 11 -24.79 5.07 5.66
CA THR A 11 -23.52 4.49 6.10
C THR A 11 -22.33 5.00 5.29
N LYS A 12 -22.42 5.09 3.95
CA LYS A 12 -21.30 5.60 3.13
C LYS A 12 -21.06 7.08 3.36
N PHE A 13 -22.13 7.84 3.58
CA PHE A 13 -22.05 9.24 3.93
C PHE A 13 -21.36 9.42 5.29
N LEU A 14 -21.80 8.69 6.32
CA LEU A 14 -21.19 8.72 7.66
C LEU A 14 -19.72 8.29 7.65
N LEU A 15 -19.39 7.21 6.94
CA LEU A 15 -18.00 6.77 6.79
C LEU A 15 -17.15 7.88 6.15
N GLY A 16 -17.63 8.49 5.07
CA GLY A 16 -16.96 9.62 4.43
C GLY A 16 -16.78 10.83 5.35
N CYS A 17 -17.78 11.16 6.17
CA CYS A 17 -17.71 12.24 7.17
C CYS A 17 -16.74 11.94 8.31
N LEU A 18 -16.65 10.67 8.73
CA LEU A 18 -15.73 10.20 9.76
C LEU A 18 -14.30 9.96 9.23
N GLY A 19 -14.04 10.24 7.95
CA GLY A 19 -12.75 10.04 7.30
C GLY A 19 -12.49 8.60 6.82
N TYR A 20 -13.35 7.66 7.18
CA TYR A 20 -13.30 6.28 6.68
C TYR A 20 -13.65 6.27 5.18
N ASN A 21 -12.78 5.69 4.36
CA ASN A 21 -12.88 5.73 2.88
C ASN A 21 -12.76 7.13 2.27
N SER A 22 -11.98 8.03 2.87
CA SER A 22 -11.55 9.26 2.20
C SER A 22 -10.91 8.94 0.83
N LEU A 23 -10.84 9.93 -0.06
CA LEU A 23 -10.15 9.75 -1.35
C LEU A 23 -8.69 9.32 -1.16
N GLU A 24 -8.04 9.82 -0.11
CA GLU A 24 -6.66 9.50 0.23
C GLU A 24 -6.52 8.05 0.69
N VAL A 25 -7.40 7.60 1.59
CA VAL A 25 -7.43 6.20 2.08
C VAL A 25 -7.64 5.24 0.90
N ARG A 26 -8.56 5.55 -0.02
CA ARG A 26 -8.79 4.72 -1.21
C ARG A 26 -7.57 4.68 -2.13
N ARG A 27 -6.94 5.82 -2.40
CA ARG A 27 -5.70 5.89 -3.20
C ARG A 27 -4.57 5.09 -2.56
N ALA A 28 -4.39 5.20 -1.24
CA ALA A 28 -3.36 4.45 -0.51
C ALA A 28 -3.62 2.94 -0.56
N ARG A 29 -4.87 2.53 -0.33
CA ARG A 29 -5.31 1.13 -0.42
C ARG A 29 -5.08 0.57 -1.81
N ASP A 30 -5.49 1.27 -2.87
CA ASP A 30 -5.34 0.81 -4.24
C ASP A 30 -3.86 0.65 -4.61
N GLN A 31 -3.01 1.58 -4.20
CA GLN A 31 -1.57 1.48 -4.41
C GLN A 31 -0.94 0.28 -3.68
N LEU A 32 -1.29 0.05 -2.42
CA LEU A 32 -0.83 -1.12 -1.67
C LEU A 32 -1.33 -2.42 -2.29
N THR A 33 -2.58 -2.43 -2.74
CA THR A 33 -3.20 -3.59 -3.40
C THR A 33 -2.46 -3.94 -4.68
N ILE A 34 -2.19 -2.94 -5.54
CA ILE A 34 -1.41 -3.15 -6.76
C ILE A 34 -0.01 -3.64 -6.42
N ALA A 35 0.66 -3.05 -5.43
CA ALA A 35 1.99 -3.48 -5.02
C ALA A 35 2.00 -4.95 -4.53
N CYS A 36 1.00 -5.36 -3.74
CA CYS A 36 0.86 -6.74 -3.29
C CYS A 36 0.62 -7.70 -4.48
N LYS A 37 -0.21 -7.30 -5.47
CA LYS A 37 -0.39 -8.09 -6.70
C LYS A 37 0.92 -8.26 -7.46
N THR A 38 1.67 -7.18 -7.63
CA THR A 38 2.97 -7.22 -8.33
C THR A 38 3.98 -8.12 -7.61
N LEU A 39 3.98 -8.11 -6.27
CA LEU A 39 4.85 -8.97 -5.46
C LEU A 39 4.48 -10.45 -5.56
N ARG A 40 3.20 -10.75 -5.79
CA ARG A 40 2.68 -12.10 -6.09
C ARG A 40 2.89 -12.52 -7.55
N GLY A 41 3.51 -11.68 -8.38
CA GLY A 41 3.73 -11.94 -9.79
C GLY A 41 2.52 -11.67 -10.70
N ILE A 42 1.45 -11.07 -10.18
CA ILE A 42 0.30 -10.63 -10.99
C ILE A 42 0.64 -9.25 -11.56
N ILE A 43 1.05 -9.23 -12.82
CA ILE A 43 1.53 -8.03 -13.51
C ILE A 43 0.60 -7.71 -14.68
N ASP A 44 -0.12 -6.59 -14.59
CA ASP A 44 -1.07 -6.17 -15.64
C ASP A 44 -0.35 -5.63 -16.89
N ALA A 45 0.84 -5.03 -16.73
CA ALA A 45 1.61 -4.41 -17.80
C ALA A 45 3.11 -4.75 -17.67
N PRO A 46 3.57 -5.92 -18.18
CA PRO A 46 4.94 -6.39 -17.99
C PRO A 46 5.98 -5.49 -18.68
N ASP A 47 5.66 -4.96 -19.86
CA ASP A 47 6.57 -4.08 -20.60
C ASP A 47 6.87 -2.79 -19.83
N LEU A 48 5.82 -2.19 -19.26
CA LEU A 48 5.94 -0.98 -18.46
C LEU A 48 6.68 -1.24 -17.14
N LEU A 49 6.45 -2.41 -16.53
CA LEU A 49 7.19 -2.83 -15.35
C LEU A 49 8.69 -3.02 -15.66
N ALA A 50 9.04 -3.63 -16.78
CA ALA A 50 10.44 -3.81 -17.19
C ALA A 50 11.17 -2.48 -17.39
N VAL A 51 10.47 -1.46 -17.88
CA VAL A 51 11.03 -0.12 -18.09
C VAL A 51 11.15 0.67 -16.78
N LEU A 52 10.14 0.60 -15.90
CA LEU A 52 10.04 1.47 -14.72
C LEU A 52 10.58 0.84 -13.44
N ALA A 53 10.41 -0.46 -13.26
CA ALA A 53 10.74 -1.15 -12.02
C ALA A 53 12.09 -1.85 -12.14
N ARG A 54 13.13 -1.16 -11.67
CA ARG A 54 14.41 -1.79 -11.35
C ARG A 54 14.36 -2.32 -9.92
N PHE A 55 13.73 -3.48 -9.74
CA PHE A 55 13.87 -4.21 -8.48
C PHE A 55 15.29 -4.76 -8.43
N PHE A 56 16.06 -4.33 -7.44
CA PHE A 56 17.38 -4.88 -7.15
C PHE A 56 17.43 -5.29 -5.68
N VAL A 57 18.11 -6.39 -5.41
CA VAL A 57 18.45 -6.78 -4.04
C VAL A 57 19.69 -5.99 -3.65
N PRO A 58 19.68 -5.22 -2.53
CA PRO A 58 20.86 -4.49 -2.11
C PRO A 58 22.03 -5.43 -1.80
N ASP A 59 23.23 -5.09 -2.29
CA ASP A 59 24.46 -5.79 -1.91
C ASP A 59 24.64 -5.69 -0.39
N ASN A 60 24.79 -6.83 0.30
CA ASN A 60 24.90 -6.99 1.76
C ASN A 60 23.60 -7.08 2.58
N TYR A 61 22.44 -7.32 1.96
CA TYR A 61 21.19 -7.54 2.71
C TYR A 61 21.23 -8.82 3.61
N CYS A 62 22.23 -9.69 3.44
CA CYS A 62 22.46 -10.88 4.26
C CYS A 62 23.21 -10.63 5.59
N ARG A 63 23.50 -9.38 5.98
CA ARG A 63 24.15 -9.10 7.27
C ARG A 63 23.16 -9.31 8.42
N GLY A 64 23.60 -9.92 9.53
CA GLY A 64 22.75 -10.38 10.64
C GLY A 64 22.00 -9.31 11.47
N LYS A 65 21.80 -8.09 10.95
CA LYS A 65 20.91 -7.10 11.56
C LYS A 65 19.50 -7.32 11.04
N LYS A 66 18.49 -7.11 11.89
CA LYS A 66 17.08 -7.15 11.47
C LYS A 66 16.82 -6.01 10.49
N HIS A 67 16.69 -6.34 9.21
CA HIS A 67 16.39 -5.39 8.13
C HIS A 67 14.88 -5.33 7.87
N ARG A 68 14.39 -4.16 7.46
CA ARG A 68 13.01 -4.00 6.96
C ARG A 68 12.88 -4.69 5.61
N PHE A 69 11.85 -5.51 5.43
CA PHE A 69 11.65 -6.37 4.26
C PHE A 69 11.87 -5.63 2.92
N PHE A 70 11.34 -4.41 2.80
CA PHE A 70 11.56 -3.55 1.63
C PHE A 70 12.61 -2.47 1.90
N ALA A 71 13.59 -2.33 1.01
CA ALA A 71 14.53 -1.21 1.03
C ALA A 71 13.86 0.07 0.49
N VAL A 72 13.61 1.04 1.37
CA VAL A 72 13.08 2.35 0.96
C VAL A 72 14.24 3.23 0.50
N PRO A 73 14.22 3.77 -0.73
CA PRO A 73 15.31 4.59 -1.23
C PRO A 73 15.43 5.89 -0.43
N LEU A 74 16.65 6.23 -0.03
CA LEU A 74 16.94 7.50 0.64
C LEU A 74 16.73 8.67 -0.33
N CYS A 75 15.78 9.53 0.01
CA CYS A 75 15.40 10.67 -0.82
C CYS A 75 15.88 11.96 -0.15
N ARG A 76 16.70 12.76 -0.86
CA ARG A 76 17.18 14.07 -0.37
C ARG A 76 16.08 15.14 -0.32
N ILE A 77 15.03 14.99 -1.11
CA ILE A 77 13.95 15.98 -1.28
C ILE A 77 12.63 15.37 -0.85
N ILE A 78 11.81 16.13 -0.11
CA ILE A 78 10.48 15.71 0.37
C ILE A 78 9.59 15.25 -0.78
N ALA A 79 9.56 16.00 -1.90
CA ALA A 79 8.79 15.62 -3.08
C ALA A 79 9.14 14.23 -3.63
N ARG A 80 10.43 13.85 -3.58
CA ARG A 80 10.88 12.53 -4.01
C ARG A 80 10.55 11.47 -2.95
N ALA A 81 10.68 11.80 -1.67
CA ALA A 81 10.27 10.91 -0.57
C ALA A 81 8.76 10.61 -0.61
N GLN A 82 7.95 11.58 -1.03
CA GLN A 82 6.51 11.44 -1.20
C GLN A 82 6.08 10.89 -2.56
N SER A 83 7.04 10.57 -3.44
CA SER A 83 6.70 9.93 -4.71
C SER A 83 6.08 8.54 -4.47
N PRO A 84 5.32 7.99 -5.44
CA PRO A 84 4.54 6.77 -5.21
C PRO A 84 5.38 5.58 -4.75
N VAL A 85 6.58 5.38 -5.33
CA VAL A 85 7.40 4.20 -5.05
C VAL A 85 7.95 4.19 -3.61
N PRO A 86 8.69 5.21 -3.13
CA PRO A 86 9.19 5.21 -1.75
C PRO A 86 8.06 5.21 -0.73
N ARG A 87 6.95 5.89 -1.03
CA ARG A 87 5.76 5.91 -0.17
C ARG A 87 5.14 4.53 0.00
N VAL A 88 4.96 3.80 -1.11
CA VAL A 88 4.39 2.44 -1.08
C VAL A 88 5.34 1.46 -0.37
N LEU A 89 6.65 1.55 -0.62
CA LEU A 89 7.63 0.69 0.07
C LEU A 89 7.68 0.96 1.58
N ALA A 90 7.57 2.24 1.99
CA ALA A 90 7.48 2.60 3.39
C ALA A 90 6.17 2.09 4.02
N ALA A 91 5.05 2.23 3.32
CA ALA A 91 3.75 1.73 3.77
C ALA A 91 3.72 0.20 3.89
N LEU A 92 4.32 -0.54 2.95
CA LEU A 92 4.44 -2.00 3.03
C LEU A 92 5.26 -2.45 4.25
N ASN A 93 6.37 -1.77 4.54
CA ASN A 93 7.12 -2.04 5.77
C ASN A 93 6.29 -1.75 7.02
N GLY A 94 5.56 -0.64 7.05
CA GLY A 94 4.66 -0.33 8.18
C GLY A 94 3.51 -1.33 8.34
N LEU A 95 2.99 -1.86 7.23
CA LEU A 95 1.97 -2.91 7.24
C LEU A 95 2.51 -4.21 7.83
N LEU A 96 3.73 -4.61 7.45
CA LEU A 96 4.41 -5.78 8.01
C LEU A 96 4.79 -5.59 9.49
N ASP A 97 5.25 -4.40 9.86
CA ASP A 97 5.56 -4.05 11.25
C ASP A 97 4.31 -4.09 12.14
N SER A 98 3.14 -3.69 11.61
CA SER A 98 1.87 -3.73 12.33
C SER A 98 1.18 -5.10 12.33
N ASN A 99 1.52 -5.99 11.39
CA ASN A 99 0.94 -7.32 11.25
C ASN A 99 2.04 -8.36 10.99
N PRO A 100 2.83 -8.74 12.01
CA PRO A 100 4.01 -9.59 11.83
C PRO A 100 3.70 -11.03 11.42
N THR A 101 2.46 -11.48 11.59
CA THR A 101 1.99 -12.82 11.22
C THR A 101 1.46 -12.90 9.80
N ASN A 102 1.28 -11.76 9.12
CA ASN A 102 0.70 -11.71 7.78
C ASN A 102 1.79 -11.97 6.73
N ASP A 103 1.62 -13.04 5.96
CA ASP A 103 2.49 -13.35 4.83
C ASP A 103 1.90 -12.78 3.55
N LEU A 104 2.49 -11.68 3.08
CA LEU A 104 2.08 -11.01 1.84
C LEU A 104 2.14 -11.92 0.61
N PHE A 105 2.96 -12.97 0.62
CA PHE A 105 3.13 -13.88 -0.52
C PHE A 105 2.18 -15.08 -0.45
N ALA A 106 1.90 -15.60 0.74
CA ALA A 106 1.15 -16.83 0.92
C ALA A 106 -0.32 -16.64 1.33
N ASP A 107 -0.66 -15.58 2.05
CA ASP A 107 -1.98 -15.45 2.68
C ASP A 107 -3.12 -15.26 1.67
N GLU A 108 -4.35 -15.55 2.11
CA GLU A 108 -5.52 -15.36 1.27
C GLU A 108 -5.69 -13.90 0.85
N TRP A 109 -6.03 -13.68 -0.42
CA TRP A 109 -6.17 -12.34 -0.97
C TRP A 109 -7.18 -11.46 -0.22
N LYS A 110 -8.28 -12.06 0.25
CA LYS A 110 -9.30 -11.36 1.05
C LYS A 110 -8.73 -10.85 2.37
N MET A 111 -7.88 -11.63 3.03
CA MET A 111 -7.23 -11.22 4.28
C MET A 111 -6.26 -10.06 4.02
N ILE A 112 -5.47 -10.12 2.94
CA ILE A 112 -4.56 -9.02 2.59
C ILE A 112 -5.33 -7.72 2.32
N LEU A 113 -6.43 -7.79 1.57
CA LEU A 113 -7.25 -6.61 1.29
C LEU A 113 -7.83 -6.01 2.59
N LEU A 114 -8.26 -6.85 3.53
CA LEU A 114 -8.77 -6.42 4.81
C LEU A 114 -7.67 -5.74 5.65
N VAL A 115 -6.49 -6.35 5.73
CA VAL A 115 -5.35 -5.79 6.47
C VAL A 115 -4.88 -4.47 5.84
N CYS A 116 -4.79 -4.39 4.51
CA CYS A 116 -4.46 -3.15 3.80
C CYS A 116 -5.48 -2.05 4.11
N GLN A 117 -6.77 -2.39 4.11
CA GLN A 117 -7.82 -1.43 4.44
C GLN A 117 -7.71 -0.93 5.89
N GLN A 118 -7.58 -1.84 6.85
CA GLN A 118 -7.41 -1.50 8.27
C GLN A 118 -6.14 -0.66 8.52
N TYR A 119 -5.06 -0.95 7.79
CA TYR A 119 -3.84 -0.16 7.84
C TYR A 119 -4.07 1.26 7.30
N CYS A 120 -4.70 1.40 6.13
CA CYS A 120 -4.96 2.70 5.53
C CYS A 120 -5.96 3.56 6.32
N GLU A 121 -6.89 2.95 7.05
CA GLU A 121 -7.85 3.67 7.91
C GLU A 121 -7.21 4.17 9.22
N ARG A 122 -6.02 3.68 9.59
CA ARG A 122 -5.27 4.10 10.80
C ARG A 122 -4.22 5.18 10.54
N ILE A 123 -3.87 5.44 9.28
CA ILE A 123 -2.90 6.46 8.84
C ILE A 123 -3.58 7.82 8.80
#